data_AF-A0A7Z0TJY8-F1
#
_entry.id   AF-A0A7Z0TJY8-F1
#
_cell.length_a   1.000
_cell.length_b   1.000
_cell.length_c   1.000
_cell.angle_alpha   90.00
_cell.angle_beta   90.00
_cell.angle_gamma   90.00
#
_symmetry.space_group_name_H-M   'P 1'
#
loop_
_entity.id
_entity.type
_entity.pdbx_description
1 polymer ?
#
loop_
_entity_poly.entity_id
_entity_poly.type
_entity_poly.pdbx_seq_one_letter_code
_entity_poly.pdbx_strand_id
1 'polypeptide(L)' 'MPERPLIGVSTYLEAEVRWGSWQLDAALLPSGYHRLVQRAGGIAALLPPDVPERAAG' A
#
# COMPACT_ATOMS: atom_id res chain seq x y z
N MET A 1 -2.82 19.25 -19.17
CA MET A 1 -1.81 18.23 -18.80
C MET A 1 -2.48 16.88 -18.86
N PRO A 2 -1.83 15.81 -19.36
CA PRO A 2 -2.42 14.48 -19.27
C PRO A 2 -2.70 14.16 -17.80
N GLU A 3 -3.87 13.59 -17.51
CA GLU A 3 -4.21 13.16 -16.16
C GLU A 3 -3.21 12.10 -15.70
N ARG A 4 -2.70 12.24 -14.47
CA ARG A 4 -1.81 11.22 -13.90
C ARG A 4 -2.66 10.01 -13.50
N PRO A 5 -2.33 8.79 -13.98
CA PRO A 5 -3.11 7.60 -13.64
C PRO A 5 -3.00 7.29 -12.14
N LEU A 6 -4.12 6.93 -11.53
CA LEU A 6 -4.19 6.43 -10.16
C LEU A 6 -3.99 4.91 -10.15
N ILE A 7 -2.96 4.43 -9.48
CA ILE A 7 -2.57 3.02 -9.44
C ILE A 7 -2.65 2.51 -8.00
N GLY A 8 -3.49 1.49 -7.77
CA GLY A 8 -3.57 0.78 -6.50
C GLY A 8 -2.39 -0.16 -6.30
N VAL A 9 -1.79 -0.14 -5.11
CA VAL A 9 -0.71 -1.04 -4.68
C VAL A 9 -1.13 -1.73 -3.39
N SER A 10 -1.27 -3.05 -3.44
CA SER A 10 -1.59 -3.86 -2.25
C SER A 10 -0.48 -3.77 -1.20
N THR A 11 -0.88 -3.84 0.06
CA THR A 11 0.02 -3.87 1.22
C THR A 11 -0.07 -5.21 1.95
N TYR A 12 0.87 -5.45 2.85
CA TYR A 12 0.87 -6.56 3.78
C TYR A 12 0.35 -6.06 5.13
N LEU A 13 -0.46 -6.87 5.81
CA LEU A 13 -0.80 -6.62 7.22
C LEU A 13 0.20 -7.37 8.09
N GLU A 14 1.08 -6.63 8.74
CA GLU A 14 2.11 -7.16 9.64
C GLU A 14 1.73 -6.88 11.10
N ALA A 15 1.99 -7.85 11.98
CA ALA A 15 1.74 -7.70 13.41
C ALA A 15 2.86 -6.93 14.11
N GLU A 16 2.51 -6.17 15.16
CA GLU A 16 3.45 -5.50 16.07
C GLU A 16 4.53 -4.61 15.42
N VAL A 17 4.17 -3.90 14.34
CA VAL A 17 5.09 -3.02 13.63
C VAL A 17 5.43 -1.80 14.49
N ARG A 18 6.71 -1.39 14.46
CA ARG A 18 7.23 -0.27 15.27
C ARG A 18 7.66 0.91 14.39
N TRP A 19 7.13 2.10 14.67
CA TRP A 19 7.60 3.35 14.09
C TRP A 19 7.34 4.53 15.03
N GLY A 20 8.37 5.36 15.27
CA GLY A 20 8.27 6.41 16.28
C GLY A 20 7.88 5.83 17.65
N SER A 21 6.83 6.37 18.26
CA SER A 21 6.28 5.90 19.54
C SER A 21 5.23 4.79 19.39
N TRP A 22 4.94 4.34 18.17
CA TRP A 22 3.89 3.36 17.90
C TRP A 22 4.43 1.92 17.88
N GLN A 23 3.64 1.02 18.46
CA GLN A 23 3.77 -0.42 18.31
C GLN A 23 2.36 -1.00 18.14
N LEU A 24 1.96 -1.28 16.90
CA LEU A 24 0.64 -1.82 16.54
C LEU A 24 0.68 -2.53 15.19
N ASP A 25 -0.35 -3.32 14.89
CA ASP A 25 -0.51 -3.97 13.59
C ASP A 25 -0.68 -2.93 12.48
N ALA A 26 0.00 -3.12 11.35
CA ALA A 26 0.01 -2.11 10.30
C ALA A 26 -0.05 -2.74 8.89
N ALA A 27 -0.86 -2.10 8.04
CA ALA A 27 -0.84 -2.32 6.61
C ALA A 27 0.33 -1.54 6.00
N LEU A 28 1.37 -2.23 5.52
CA LEU A 28 2.60 -1.63 5.03
C LEU A 28 3.14 -2.31 3.77
N LEU A 29 4.00 -1.58 3.05
CA LEU A 29 4.77 -2.11 1.93
C LEU A 29 6.17 -1.47 1.89
N PRO A 30 7.19 -2.14 1.34
CA PRO A 30 8.48 -1.52 1.11
C PRO A 30 8.34 -0.27 0.22
N SER A 31 8.99 0.82 0.61
CA SER A 31 8.82 2.13 -0.06
C SER A 31 9.15 2.13 -1.56
N GLY A 32 9.97 1.17 -2.02
CA GLY A 32 10.32 1.03 -3.44
C GLY A 32 9.10 0.86 -4.35
N TYR A 33 8.07 0.10 -3.92
CA TYR A 33 6.92 -0.20 -4.75
C TYR A 33 6.11 1.04 -5.14
N HIS A 34 5.70 1.87 -4.17
CA HIS A 34 4.95 3.09 -4.48
C HIS A 34 5.82 4.15 -5.18
N ARG A 35 7.15 4.15 -4.91
CA ARG A 35 8.08 5.06 -5.58
C ARG A 35 8.25 4.72 -7.07
N LEU A 36 8.20 3.43 -7.45
CA LEU A 36 8.25 3.03 -8.85
C LEU A 36 7.04 3.56 -9.63
N VAL A 37 5.83 3.50 -9.05
CA VAL A 37 4.62 4.11 -9.63
C VAL A 37 4.79 5.60 -9.85
N GLN A 38 5.29 6.32 -8.84
CA GLN A 38 5.52 7.77 -8.94
C GLN A 38 6.56 8.12 -10.01
N ARG A 39 7.65 7.36 -10.10
CA ARG A 39 8.70 7.53 -11.13
C ARG A 39 8.18 7.27 -12.54
N ALA A 40 7.18 6.41 -12.69
CA ALA A 40 6.49 6.17 -13.95
C ALA A 40 5.46 7.27 -14.31
N GLY A 41 5.29 8.31 -13.49
CA GLY A 41 4.36 9.41 -13.72
C GLY A 41 2.95 9.20 -13.15
N GLY A 42 2.73 8.13 -12.39
CA GLY A 42 1.45 7.81 -11.74
C GLY A 42 1.30 8.38 -10.33
N ILE A 43 0.10 8.24 -9.78
CA ILE A 43 -0.24 8.45 -8.37
C ILE A 43 -0.42 7.07 -7.73
N ALA A 44 0.30 6.78 -6.65
CA ALA A 44 0.16 5.53 -5.92
C ALA A 44 -0.89 5.65 -4.81
N ALA A 45 -1.85 4.72 -4.78
CA ALA A 45 -2.78 4.51 -3.67
C ALA A 45 -2.43 3.21 -2.94
N LEU A 46 -2.18 3.26 -1.64
CA LEU A 46 -1.89 2.07 -0.84
C LEU A 46 -3.20 1.41 -0.41
N LEU A 47 -3.34 0.14 -0.71
CA LEU A 47 -4.56 -0.63 -0.46
C LEU A 47 -4.28 -1.65 0.65
N PRO A 48 -4.93 -1.54 1.83
CA PRO A 48 -4.86 -2.56 2.87
C PRO A 48 -5.49 -3.87 2.37
N PRO A 49 -4.99 -5.04 2.79
CA PRO A 49 -5.67 -6.30 2.56
C PRO A 49 -7.00 -6.31 3.33
N ASP A 50 -8.00 -6.95 2.74
CA ASP A 50 -9.26 -7.28 3.41
C ASP A 50 -9.21 -8.73 3.92
N VAL A 51 -10.25 -9.19 4.61
CA VAL A 51 -10.33 -10.59 5.05
C VAL A 51 -10.31 -11.55 3.84
N PRO A 52 -9.52 -12.65 3.87
CA PRO A 52 -9.35 -13.55 2.72
C PRO A 52 -10.67 -14.09 2.14
N GLU A 53 -11.69 -14.25 2.97
CA GLU A 53 -13.01 -14.75 2.60
C GLU A 53 -13.71 -13.84 1.58
N ARG A 54 -13.37 -12.56 1.52
CA ARG A 54 -13.93 -11.62 0.53
C ARG A 54 -13.32 -11.76 -0.87
N ALA A 55 -12.22 -12.50 -1.03
CA ALA A 55 -11.55 -12.67 -2.32
C ALA A 55 -12.19 -13.77 -3.21
N ALA A 56 -12.98 -14.67 -2.64
CA ALA A 56 -13.50 -15.88 -3.30
C ALA A 56 -14.83 -15.68 -4.08
N GLY A 57 -15.14 -14.44 -4.49
CA GLY A 57 -16.37 -14.09 -5.22
C GLY A 57 -16.43 -14.62 -6.65
#